data_AF-A0A0V0IH11-F1
#
_entry.id   AF-A0A0V0IH11-F1
#
_cell.length_a   1.000
_cell.length_b   1.000
_cell.length_c   1.000
_cell.angle_alpha   90.00
_cell.angle_beta   90.00
_cell.angle_gamma   90.00
#
_symmetry.space_group_name_H-M   'P 1'
#
loop_
_entity.id
_entity.type
_entity.pdbx_description
1 polymer ?
#
loop_
_entity_poly.entity_id
_entity_poly.type
_entity_poly.pdbx_seq_one_letter_code
_entity_poly.pdbx_strand_id
1 'polypeptide(L)'
;MKGCLFLGEFPVWLAEMDVGDHVGDLSAIKKWLDDLFMSYGFRVKMIEYDEVARNLRQDSAKRVSEVSTSILFVAEHLRFSDDQMETWRTEFQRIEEEGDEEGFEEL
;
A
#
# COMPACT_ATOMS: atom_id res chain seq x y z
N MET A 1 -20.41 -13.43 -2.49
CA MET A 1 -20.06 -12.92 -3.83
C MET A 1 -18.58 -12.96 -4.22
N LYS A 2 -17.56 -13.47 -3.49
CA LYS A 2 -16.11 -13.38 -3.88
C LYS A 2 -15.62 -11.93 -4.19
N GLY A 3 -14.64 -11.44 -3.43
CA GLY A 3 -14.06 -10.12 -3.68
C GLY A 3 -13.43 -10.03 -5.07
N CYS A 4 -13.37 -8.83 -5.64
CA CYS A 4 -12.53 -8.60 -6.81
C CYS A 4 -11.06 -8.48 -6.36
N LEU A 5 -10.19 -9.08 -7.16
CA LEU A 5 -8.74 -9.00 -7.01
C LEU A 5 -8.21 -8.10 -8.11
N PHE A 6 -7.39 -7.14 -7.73
CA PHE A 6 -6.67 -6.25 -8.62
C PHE A 6 -5.19 -6.62 -8.57
N LEU A 7 -4.57 -6.72 -9.74
CA LEU A 7 -3.12 -6.82 -9.89
C LEU A 7 -2.68 -5.53 -10.57
N GLY A 8 -1.66 -4.88 -10.04
CA GLY A 8 -1.19 -3.63 -10.58
C GLY A 8 0.27 -3.34 -10.24
N GLU A 9 0.74 -2.25 -10.82
CA GLU A 9 2.07 -1.70 -10.61
C GLU A 9 1.94 -0.26 -10.11
N PHE A 10 2.73 0.08 -9.10
CA PHE A 10 2.78 1.41 -8.51
C PHE A 10 4.16 2.00 -8.71
N PRO A 11 4.33 3.17 -9.35
CA PRO A 11 5.65 3.78 -9.49
C PRO A 11 6.32 4.07 -8.14
N VAL A 12 7.60 3.73 -7.97
CA VAL A 12 8.35 3.90 -6.70
C VAL A 12 8.45 5.36 -6.28
N TRP A 13 8.61 6.29 -7.23
CA TRP A 13 8.65 7.73 -6.94
C TRP A 13 7.41 8.27 -6.24
N LEU A 14 6.25 7.59 -6.33
CA LEU A 14 5.07 7.99 -5.56
C LEU A 14 5.23 7.64 -4.07
N ALA A 15 5.89 6.52 -3.76
CA ALA A 15 6.25 6.21 -2.38
C ALA A 15 7.35 7.17 -1.87
N GLU A 16 8.25 7.66 -2.73
CA GLU A 16 9.27 8.66 -2.38
C GLU A 16 8.69 9.98 -1.88
N MET A 17 7.54 10.38 -2.41
CA MET A 17 6.88 11.63 -2.00
C MET A 17 6.33 11.58 -0.57
N ASP A 18 5.82 10.43 -0.13
CA ASP A 18 5.19 10.26 1.20
C ASP A 18 6.13 9.65 2.24
N VAL A 19 7.03 8.74 1.85
CA VAL A 19 7.94 8.01 2.76
C VAL A 19 9.28 8.74 2.94
N GLY A 20 9.56 9.76 2.10
CA GLY A 20 10.76 10.60 2.20
C GLY A 20 12.07 9.81 2.01
N ASP A 21 13.08 10.10 2.84
CA ASP A 21 14.42 9.47 2.75
C ASP A 21 14.42 7.96 3.10
N HIS A 22 13.28 7.41 3.53
CA HIS A 22 13.11 6.00 3.92
C HIS A 22 12.70 5.07 2.77
N VAL A 23 12.79 5.51 1.51
CA VAL A 23 12.42 4.69 0.33
C VAL A 23 13.30 3.44 0.18
N GLY A 24 14.49 3.43 0.78
CA GLY A 24 15.31 2.22 0.89
C GLY A 24 14.75 1.16 1.84
N ASP A 25 13.80 1.52 2.70
CA ASP A 25 13.15 0.61 3.64
C ASP A 25 11.86 0.03 3.06
N LEU A 26 11.96 -1.22 2.60
CA LEU A 26 10.82 -2.00 2.13
C LEU A 26 9.70 -2.12 3.18
N SER A 27 10.01 -2.02 4.48
CA SER A 27 9.00 -2.02 5.53
C SER A 27 8.17 -0.74 5.54
N ALA A 28 8.82 0.41 5.34
CA ALA A 28 8.15 1.71 5.26
C ALA A 28 7.24 1.79 4.03
N ILE A 29 7.73 1.31 2.88
CA ILE A 29 6.93 1.22 1.64
C ILE A 29 5.72 0.29 1.82
N LYS A 30 5.91 -0.86 2.46
CA LYS A 30 4.80 -1.80 2.73
C LYS A 30 3.73 -1.17 3.60
N LYS A 31 4.13 -0.49 4.69
CA LYS A 31 3.20 0.18 5.59
C LYS A 31 2.42 1.27 4.85
N TRP A 32 3.12 2.14 4.12
CA TRP A 32 2.49 3.19 3.31
C TRP A 32 1.50 2.62 2.28
N LEU A 33 1.88 1.54 1.59
CA LEU A 33 1.00 0.88 0.62
C LEU A 33 -0.25 0.30 1.32
N ASP A 34 -0.07 -0.34 2.47
CA ASP A 34 -1.17 -0.88 3.28
C ASP A 34 -2.14 0.22 3.71
N ASP A 35 -1.63 1.33 4.25
CA ASP A 35 -2.44 2.46 4.71
C ASP A 35 -3.22 3.09 3.55
N LEU A 36 -2.56 3.32 2.41
CA LEU A 36 -3.17 3.86 1.19
C LEU A 36 -4.34 2.99 0.74
N PHE A 37 -4.14 1.68 0.55
CA PHE A 37 -5.20 0.80 0.04
C PHE A 37 -6.32 0.57 1.07
N MET A 38 -5.99 0.53 2.37
CA MET A 38 -6.98 0.38 3.44
C MET A 38 -7.91 1.59 3.52
N SER A 39 -7.43 2.81 3.23
CA SER A 39 -8.29 4.01 3.16
C SER A 39 -9.39 3.89 2.10
N TYR A 40 -9.16 3.10 1.05
CA TYR A 40 -10.11 2.82 -0.03
C TYR A 40 -10.87 1.49 0.13
N GLY A 41 -10.71 0.79 1.26
CA GLY A 41 -11.41 -0.47 1.52
C GLY A 41 -10.80 -1.67 0.80
N PHE A 42 -9.51 -1.62 0.52
CA PHE A 42 -8.75 -2.71 -0.09
C PHE A 42 -7.70 -3.25 0.87
N ARG A 43 -7.53 -4.57 0.87
CA ARG A 43 -6.36 -5.20 1.48
C ARG A 43 -5.32 -5.46 0.41
N VAL A 44 -4.15 -4.87 0.54
CA VAL A 44 -3.06 -4.99 -0.42
C VAL A 44 -1.99 -5.97 0.06
N LYS A 45 -1.24 -6.51 -0.90
CA LYS A 45 -0.02 -7.28 -0.67
C LYS A 45 0.99 -6.90 -1.73
N MET A 46 2.13 -6.37 -1.31
CA MET A 46 3.28 -6.13 -2.18
C MET A 46 3.88 -7.46 -2.65
N ILE A 47 4.28 -7.52 -3.92
CA ILE A 47 4.90 -8.67 -4.56
C ILE A 47 6.29 -8.28 -5.03
N GLU A 48 7.29 -9.11 -4.75
CA GLU A 48 8.64 -8.93 -5.28
C GLU A 48 8.73 -9.46 -6.72
N TYR A 49 9.26 -8.63 -7.63
CA TYR A 49 9.46 -9.01 -9.04
C TYR A 49 10.24 -10.31 -9.20
N ASP A 50 11.26 -10.52 -8.36
CA ASP A 50 12.08 -11.74 -8.37
C ASP A 50 11.28 -13.00 -8.03
N GLU A 51 10.23 -12.88 -7.20
CA GLU A 51 9.32 -13.98 -6.89
C GLU A 51 8.46 -14.33 -8.11
N VAL A 52 7.94 -13.34 -8.83
CA VAL A 52 7.13 -13.54 -10.04
C VAL A 52 7.98 -14.15 -11.15
N ALA A 53 9.18 -13.62 -11.39
CA ALA A 53 10.09 -14.12 -12.42
C ALA A 53 10.50 -15.58 -12.18
N ARG A 54 10.81 -15.94 -10.91
CA ARG A 54 11.08 -17.32 -10.51
C ARG A 54 9.90 -18.25 -10.77
N ASN A 55 8.68 -17.82 -10.43
CA ASN A 55 7.47 -18.60 -10.64
C ASN A 55 7.13 -18.79 -12.13
N LEU A 56 7.52 -17.84 -12.99
CA LEU A 56 7.25 -17.88 -14.43
C LEU A 56 8.24 -18.76 -15.21
N ARG A 57 9.28 -19.33 -14.58
CA ARG A 57 10.39 -20.05 -15.24
C ARG A 57 11.00 -19.27 -16.41
N GLN A 58 10.95 -17.93 -16.36
CA GLN A 58 11.75 -17.12 -17.26
C GLN A 58 13.14 -17.06 -16.67
N ASP A 59 14.11 -17.63 -17.40
CA ASP A 59 15.51 -17.46 -17.09
C ASP A 59 15.78 -15.96 -16.90
N SER A 60 16.39 -15.63 -15.77
CA SER A 60 16.74 -14.29 -15.28
C SER A 60 17.79 -13.57 -16.14
N ALA A 61 17.79 -13.82 -17.45
CA ALA A 61 18.78 -13.40 -18.42
C ALA A 61 18.40 -12.11 -19.17
N LYS A 62 17.46 -11.33 -18.67
CA LYS A 62 17.26 -9.95 -19.13
C LYS A 62 17.24 -8.97 -17.96
N ARG A 63 18.41 -8.88 -17.33
CA ARG A 63 18.82 -7.76 -16.49
C ARG A 63 18.68 -6.46 -17.30
N VAL A 64 17.63 -5.72 -17.05
CA VAL A 64 17.67 -4.25 -17.07
C VAL A 64 17.43 -3.90 -15.60
N SER A 65 18.45 -3.87 -14.74
CA SER A 65 19.42 -2.77 -14.64
C SER A 65 18.75 -1.40 -14.65
N GLU A 66 17.69 -1.26 -13.87
CA GLU A 66 17.27 -0.02 -13.23
C GLU A 66 16.61 -0.46 -11.93
N VAL A 67 16.91 0.22 -10.83
CA VAL A 67 16.20 0.10 -9.55
C VAL A 67 14.72 -0.09 -9.89
N SER A 68 14.11 -1.19 -9.42
CA SER A 68 12.74 -1.58 -9.76
C SER A 68 11.83 -0.36 -9.68
N THR A 69 11.52 0.26 -10.81
CA THR A 69 10.89 1.60 -10.84
C THR A 69 9.42 1.51 -10.49
N SER A 70 8.87 0.28 -10.45
CA SER A 70 7.53 -0.02 -10.01
C SER A 70 7.48 -1.08 -8.90
N ILE A 71 6.53 -0.92 -8.00
CA ILE A 71 6.11 -1.81 -6.92
C ILE A 71 4.95 -2.64 -7.47
N LEU A 72 5.12 -3.96 -7.56
CA LEU A 72 4.01 -4.85 -7.89
C LEU A 72 3.13 -5.06 -6.66
N PHE A 73 1.82 -5.07 -6.85
CA PHE A 73 0.88 -5.34 -5.76
C PHE A 73 -0.34 -6.14 -6.22
N VAL A 74 -0.92 -6.88 -5.28
CA VAL A 74 -2.27 -7.45 -5.40
C VAL A 74 -3.15 -6.84 -4.33
N ALA A 75 -4.32 -6.34 -4.72
CA ALA A 75 -5.31 -5.77 -3.82
C ALA A 75 -6.62 -6.55 -3.88
N GLU A 76 -7.20 -6.87 -2.72
CA GLU A 76 -8.50 -7.51 -2.57
C GLU A 76 -9.51 -6.50 -2.02
N HIS A 77 -10.63 -6.34 -2.72
CA HIS A 77 -11.71 -5.49 -2.26
C HIS A 77 -12.46 -6.14 -1.09
N LEU A 78 -12.57 -5.42 0.04
CA LEU A 78 -13.18 -5.92 1.28
C LEU A 78 -14.71 -5.99 1.22
N ARG A 79 -15.36 -5.41 0.19
CA ARG A 79 -16.81 -5.47 -0.05
C ARG A 79 -17.63 -4.95 1.14
N PHE A 80 -17.17 -3.89 1.77
CA PHE A 80 -17.99 -3.10 2.69
C PHE A 80 -19.18 -2.48 1.93
N SER A 81 -20.35 -2.38 2.57
CA SER A 81 -21.44 -1.56 2.02
C SER A 81 -21.03 -0.08 2.05
N ASP A 82 -21.76 0.77 1.32
CA ASP A 82 -21.47 2.21 1.32
C ASP A 82 -21.47 2.79 2.74
N ASP A 83 -22.44 2.40 3.58
CA ASP A 83 -22.50 2.78 5.00
C ASP A 83 -21.29 2.27 5.82
N GLN A 84 -20.81 1.06 5.52
CA GLN A 84 -19.65 0.47 6.21
C GLN A 84 -18.35 1.15 5.74
N MET A 85 -18.26 1.54 4.47
CA MET A 85 -17.15 2.33 3.94
C MET A 85 -17.11 3.75 4.52
N GLU A 86 -18.27 4.39 4.69
CA GLU A 86 -18.35 5.72 5.30
C GLU A 86 -17.99 5.69 6.79
N THR A 87 -18.49 4.69 7.52
CA THR A 87 -18.08 4.44 8.90
C THR A 87 -16.58 4.17 8.98
N TRP A 88 -16.04 3.29 8.13
CA TRP A 88 -14.62 2.94 8.10
C TRP A 88 -13.73 4.16 7.81
N ARG A 89 -14.07 4.99 6.82
CA ARG A 89 -13.29 6.20 6.49
C ARG A 89 -13.27 7.18 7.65
N THR A 90 -14.40 7.36 8.33
CA THR A 90 -14.51 8.25 9.50
C THR A 90 -13.63 7.76 10.65
N GLU A 91 -13.66 6.45 10.94
CA GLU A 91 -12.84 5.88 12.02
C GLU A 91 -11.35 5.80 11.65
N PHE A 92 -11.01 5.52 10.39
CA PHE A 92 -9.64 5.48 9.91
C PHE A 92 -8.98 6.87 9.98
N GLN A 93 -9.68 7.92 9.57
CA GLN A 93 -9.20 9.30 9.70
C GLN A 93 -8.99 9.70 11.16
N ARG A 94 -9.89 9.29 12.07
CA ARG A 94 -9.72 9.54 13.52
C ARG A 94 -8.48 8.86 14.09
N ILE A 95 -8.16 7.63 13.67
CA ILE A 95 -6.98 6.91 14.14
C ILE A 95 -5.67 7.59 13.65
N GLU A 96 -5.68 8.21 12.47
CA GLU A 96 -4.53 9.00 12.00
C GLU A 96 -4.44 10.38 12.68
N GLU A 97 -5.57 11.03 12.98
CA GLU A 97 -5.62 12.34 13.68
C GLU A 97 -5.36 12.25 15.19
N GLU A 98 -5.63 11.12 15.86
CA GLU A 98 -5.32 10.91 17.29
C GLU A 98 -3.80 10.89 17.60
N GLY A 99 -2.94 10.99 16.58
CA GLY A 99 -1.51 11.28 16.75
C GLY A 99 -1.18 12.76 17.02
N ASP A 100 -2.17 13.67 16.94
CA ASP A 100 -2.02 15.13 17.11
C ASP A 100 -2.82 15.70 18.30
N GLU A 101 -3.04 14.90 19.36
CA GLU A 101 -3.58 15.42 20.63
C GLU A 101 -2.44 15.74 21.64
N GLU A 102 -1.52 16.62 21.26
CA GLU A 102 -0.69 17.36 22.23
C GLU A 102 -1.28 18.78 22.40
N GLY A 103 -2.10 18.98 23.44
CA GLY A 103 -2.44 20.33 23.89
C GLY A 103 -3.92 20.60 24.20
N PHE A 104 -4.59 19.76 24.98
CA PHE A 104 -5.66 20.29 25.83
C PHE A 104 -5.00 20.94 27.04
N GLU A 105 -4.54 22.19 26.92
CA GLU A 105 -4.26 23.01 28.09
C GLU A 105 -5.59 23.28 28.82
N GLU A 106 -5.67 22.76 30.04
CA GLU A 106 -6.80 22.88 30.97
C GLU A 106 -7.23 24.35 31.13
N LEU A 107 -8.52 24.63 30.88
CA LEU A 107 -9.20 25.87 31.29
C LEU A 107 -9.79 25.75 32.70
#